data_AF-A0A958L6H9-F1
#
_entry.id   AF-A0A958L6H9-F1
#
_cell.length_a   1.000
_cell.length_b   1.000
_cell.length_c   1.000
_cell.angle_alpha   90.00
_cell.angle_beta   90.00
_cell.angle_gamma   90.00
#
_symmetry.space_group_name_H-M   'P 1'
#
loop_
_entity.id
_entity.type
_entity.pdbx_description
1 polymer ?
#
loop_
_entity_poly.entity_id
_entity_poly.type
_entity_poly.pdbx_seq_one_letter_code
_entity_poly.pdbx_strand_id
1 'polypeptide(L)' 'MKEEFLDLSLLEQLTNEITKEKPEEKKVKLYMKKAGIEYSSDPIKRIHRVLQEIHFLNDEENENE' A
#
# COMPACT_ATOMS: atom_id res chain seq x y z
N MET A 1 -16.73 -8.56 -11.94
CA MET A 1 -15.63 -8.58 -10.95
C MET A 1 -15.91 -7.43 -10.00
N LYS A 2 -15.87 -7.64 -8.69
CA LYS A 2 -15.95 -6.51 -7.76
C LYS A 2 -14.57 -5.87 -7.78
N GLU A 3 -14.48 -4.64 -8.27
CA GLU A 3 -13.32 -3.79 -8.03
C GLU A 3 -13.21 -3.65 -6.51
N GLU A 4 -12.24 -4.32 -5.90
CA GLU A 4 -11.85 -4.03 -4.53
C GLU A 4 -11.07 -2.72 -4.59
N PHE A 5 -11.81 -1.60 -4.53
CA PHE A 5 -11.20 -0.28 -4.39
C PHE A 5 -10.22 -0.30 -3.23
N LEU A 6 -8.99 0.13 -3.48
CA LEU A 6 -8.02 0.36 -2.43
C LEU A 6 -8.56 1.46 -1.52
N ASP A 7 -8.91 1.08 -0.30
CA ASP A 7 -9.27 2.05 0.73
C ASP A 7 -7.99 2.80 1.16
N LEU A 8 -8.00 4.13 1.09
CA LEU A 8 -6.92 4.98 1.61
C LEU A 8 -6.57 4.62 3.06
N SER A 9 -7.55 4.14 3.85
CA SER A 9 -7.33 3.67 5.22
C SER A 9 -6.38 2.45 5.29
N LEU A 10 -6.39 1.58 4.27
CA LEU A 10 -5.52 0.42 4.18
C LEU A 10 -4.09 0.80 3.83
N LEU A 11 -3.90 1.76 2.91
CA LEU A 11 -2.59 2.28 2.56
C LEU A 11 -1.96 3.06 3.71
N GLU A 12 -2.77 3.80 4.48
CA GLU A 12 -2.32 4.45 5.72
C GLU A 12 -1.85 3.42 6.75
N GLN A 13 -2.64 2.36 7.00
CA GLN A 13 -2.24 1.26 7.90
C GLN A 13 -0.96 0.56 7.45
N LEU A 14 -0.81 0.31 6.14
CA LEU A 14 0.38 -0.28 5.56
C LEU A 14 1.61 0.62 5.75
N THR A 15 1.47 1.91 5.45
CA THR A 15 2.52 2.92 5.61
C THR A 15 2.96 3.06 7.07
N ASN A 16 2.00 3.05 8.00
CA ASN A 16 2.27 3.10 9.43
C ASN A 16 2.97 1.84 9.95
N GLU A 17 2.75 0.67 9.35
CA GLU A 17 3.41 -0.57 9.77
C GLU A 17 4.83 -0.69 9.19
N ILE A 18 5.02 -0.36 7.90
CA ILE A 18 6.31 -0.52 7.19
C ILE A 18 7.37 0.49 7.66
N THR A 19 6.96 1.64 8.18
CA THR A 19 7.87 2.71 8.66
C THR A 19 8.29 2.56 10.12
N LYS A 20 7.80 1.52 10.84
CA LYS A 20 8.22 1.24 12.22
C LYS A 20 9.69 0.84 12.27
N GLU A 21 10.35 1.14 13.39
CA GLU A 21 11.71 0.65 13.68
C GLU A 21 11.78 -0.89 13.63
N LYS A 22 10.69 -1.56 14.04
CA LYS A 22 10.53 -3.02 13.97
C LYS A 22 9.17 -3.36 13.34
N PRO A 23 9.07 -3.44 12.00
CA PRO A 23 7.83 -3.77 11.31
C PRO A 23 7.38 -5.19 11.64
N GLU A 24 6.08 -5.37 11.89
CA GLU A 24 5.51 -6.71 12.03
C GLU A 24 5.28 -7.33 10.64
N GLU A 25 6.21 -8.16 10.20
CA GLU A 25 6.20 -8.77 8.85
C GLU A 25 4.89 -9.49 8.48
N LYS A 26 4.20 -10.07 9.47
CA LYS A 26 2.88 -10.71 9.24
C LYS A 26 1.83 -9.68 8.83
N LYS A 27 1.81 -8.51 9.47
CA LYS A 27 0.90 -7.41 9.13
C LYS A 27 1.27 -6.77 7.81
N VAL A 28 2.55 -6.52 7.56
CA VAL A 28 3.01 -5.97 6.26
C VAL A 28 2.56 -6.88 5.11
N LYS A 29 2.78 -8.20 5.20
CA LYS A 29 2.33 -9.15 4.18
C LYS A 29 0.82 -9.15 4.01
N LEU A 30 0.08 -9.09 5.10
CA LEU A 30 -1.39 -9.07 5.07
C LEU A 30 -1.90 -7.80 4.39
N TYR A 31 -1.38 -6.63 4.76
CA TYR A 31 -1.80 -5.34 4.23
C TYR A 31 -1.40 -5.18 2.77
N MET A 32 -0.18 -5.56 2.38
CA MET A 32 0.24 -5.58 0.97
C MET A 32 -0.67 -6.47 0.13
N LYS A 33 -0.99 -7.68 0.60
CA LYS A 33 -1.93 -8.58 -0.09
C LYS A 33 -3.32 -7.97 -0.24
N LYS A 34 -3.86 -7.36 0.82
CA LYS A 34 -5.17 -6.69 0.78
C LYS A 34 -5.19 -5.49 -0.16
N ALA A 35 -4.05 -4.80 -0.28
CA ALA A 35 -3.88 -3.66 -1.16
C ALA A 35 -3.50 -4.06 -2.61
N GLY A 36 -3.52 -5.36 -2.95
CA GLY A 36 -3.10 -5.83 -4.28
C GLY A 36 -1.61 -5.65 -4.59
N ILE A 37 -0.80 -5.23 -3.61
CA ILE A 37 0.62 -4.93 -3.78
C ILE A 37 1.43 -6.21 -3.60
N GLU A 38 2.29 -6.51 -4.58
CA GLU A 38 3.20 -7.64 -4.48
C GLU A 38 4.20 -7.43 -3.32
N TYR A 39 4.32 -8.43 -2.44
CA TYR A 39 5.30 -8.41 -1.36
C TYR A 39 6.74 -8.59 -1.88
N SER A 40 7.69 -7.97 -1.19
CA SER A 40 9.13 -8.15 -1.41
C SER A 40 9.84 -8.30 -0.06
N SER A 41 10.87 -9.13 0.02
CA SER A 41 11.74 -9.20 1.21
C SER A 41 12.64 -7.97 1.34
N ASP A 42 12.86 -7.25 0.24
CA ASP A 42 13.58 -5.97 0.23
C ASP A 42 12.64 -4.84 0.72
N PRO A 43 12.94 -4.19 1.85
CA PRO A 43 12.12 -3.13 2.42
C PRO A 43 12.00 -1.90 1.52
N ILE A 44 13.05 -1.55 0.76
CA ILE A 44 13.02 -0.40 -0.15
C ILE A 44 12.04 -0.65 -1.29
N LYS A 45 12.04 -1.86 -1.85
CA LYS A 45 11.05 -2.25 -2.88
C LYS A 45 9.62 -2.21 -2.36
N ARG A 46 9.40 -2.61 -1.11
CA ARG A 46 8.05 -2.51 -0.50
C ARG A 46 7.59 -1.06 -0.40
N ILE A 47 8.44 -0.17 0.12
CA ILE A 47 8.13 1.27 0.24
C ILE A 47 7.85 1.86 -1.14
N HIS A 48 8.70 1.59 -2.12
CA HIS A 48 8.55 2.08 -3.48
C HIS A 48 7.18 1.71 -4.08
N ARG A 49 6.77 0.45 -3.93
CA ARG A 49 5.47 -0.02 -4.43
C ARG A 49 4.29 0.67 -3.73
N VAL A 50 4.36 0.84 -2.40
CA VAL A 50 3.32 1.56 -1.65
C VAL A 50 3.18 3.01 -2.13
N LEU A 51 4.29 3.69 -2.40
CA LEU A 51 4.25 5.05 -2.94
C LEU A 51 3.65 5.10 -4.35
N GLN A 52 3.93 4.12 -5.21
CA GLN A 52 3.32 4.04 -6.54
C GLN A 52 1.79 3.94 -6.48
N GLU A 53 1.26 3.10 -5.58
CA GLU A 53 -0.20 2.97 -5.41
C GLU A 53 -0.83 4.27 -4.87
N ILE A 54 -0.17 4.96 -3.95
CA ILE A 54 -0.64 6.27 -3.44
C ILE A 54 -0.70 7.30 -4.57
N HIS A 55 0.32 7.33 -5.44
CA HIS A 55 0.33 8.23 -6.59
C HIS A 55 -0.79 7.90 -7.59
N PHE A 56 -1.03 6.62 -7.87
CA PHE A 56 -2.09 6.19 -8.77
C PHE A 56 -3.48 6.65 -8.29
N LEU A 57 -3.77 6.50 -6.99
CA LEU A 57 -5.03 6.98 -6.41
C LEU A 57 -5.18 8.50 -6.47
N ASN A 58 -4.09 9.25 -6.28
CA ASN A 58 -4.13 10.71 -6.40
C ASN A 58 -4.39 11.18 -7.84
N ASP A 59 -3.86 10.47 -8.84
CA ASP A 59 -4.08 10.82 -10.24
C ASP A 59 -5.55 10.53 -10.66
N GLU A 60 -6.17 9.45 -10.16
CA GLU A 60 -7.60 9.16 -10.38
C GLU A 60 -8.54 10.23 -9.76
N GLU A 61 -8.18 10.81 -8.61
CA GLU A 61 -8.97 11.89 -8.01
C GLU A 61 -8.86 13.20 -8.79
N ASN A 62 -7.70 13.49 -9.41
CA ASN A 62 -7.47 14.74 -10.15
C ASN A 62 -8.00 14.73 -11.59
N GLU A 63 -8.27 13.57 -12.20
CA GLU A 63 -8.91 13.50 -13.53
C GLU A 63 -10.43 13.70 -13.51
N ASN A 64 -11.04 13.82 -12.31
CA ASN A 64 -12.48 14.00 -12.13
C ASN A 64 -12.90 15.43 -11.70
N GLU A 65 -11.98 16.41 -11.66
CA GLU A 65 -12.27 17.85 -11.51
C GLU A 65 -12.22 18.61 -12.85
#